data_AF-A0A970LP80-F1
#
_entry.id   AF-A0A970LP80-F1
#
_cell.length_a   1.000
_cell.length_b   1.000
_cell.length_c   1.000
_cell.angle_alpha   90.00
_cell.angle_beta   90.00
_cell.angle_gamma   90.00
#
_symmetry.space_group_name_H-M   'P 1'
#
loop_
_entity.id
_entity.type
_entity.pdbx_description
1 polymer ?
#
loop_
_entity_poly.entity_id
_entity_poly.type
_entity_poly.pdbx_seq_one_letter_code
_entity_poly.pdbx_strand_id
1 'polypeptide(L)'
;AKFAARMLTVLLSWSMENSLETADSMLAKGYPSKNRISYSRNRFNKRDLTMIILFLVIFSLHLSFAFGGAVKFSYYPFLKWQGLEGNSFILFSAIISLIVMLLLPILLDMYNWYSRRKILKREKASENQIKTGIIIYE
;
A
#
# COMPACT_ATOMS: atom_id res chain seq x y z
N ALA A 1 -27.69 -22.95 -28.94
CA ALA A 1 -26.37 -23.28 -29.55
C ALA A 1 -25.96 -22.30 -30.66
N LYS A 2 -26.68 -22.23 -31.79
CA LYS A 2 -26.28 -21.40 -32.97
C LYS A 2 -26.12 -19.90 -32.68
N PHE A 3 -27.01 -19.31 -31.87
CA PHE A 3 -26.90 -17.92 -31.45
C PHE A 3 -25.64 -17.63 -30.62
N ALA A 4 -25.35 -18.50 -29.64
CA ALA A 4 -24.14 -18.39 -28.82
C ALA A 4 -22.87 -18.51 -29.67
N ALA A 5 -22.84 -19.43 -30.65
CA ALA A 5 -21.72 -19.56 -31.59
C ALA A 5 -21.53 -18.28 -32.42
N ARG A 6 -22.61 -17.69 -32.94
CA ARG A 6 -22.54 -16.42 -33.69
C ARG A 6 -22.02 -15.27 -32.84
N MET A 7 -22.50 -15.16 -31.60
CA MET A 7 -22.09 -14.10 -30.67
C MET A 7 -20.62 -14.23 -30.29
N LEU A 8 -20.14 -15.47 -30.09
CA LEU A 8 -18.72 -15.76 -29.89
C LEU A 8 -17.88 -15.35 -31.09
N THR A 9 -18.31 -15.67 -32.32
CA THR A 9 -17.57 -15.26 -33.54
C THR A 9 -17.44 -13.75 -33.63
N VAL A 10 -18.53 -13.01 -33.38
CA VAL A 10 -18.51 -11.53 -33.41
C VAL A 10 -17.56 -10.95 -32.36
N LEU A 11 -17.62 -11.46 -31.12
CA LEU A 11 -16.69 -11.04 -30.05
C LEU A 11 -15.24 -11.38 -30.39
N LEU A 12 -15.00 -12.57 -30.96
CA LEU A 12 -13.66 -13.02 -31.36
C LEU A 12 -13.09 -12.06 -32.41
N SER A 13 -13.85 -11.76 -33.46
CA SER A 13 -13.45 -10.81 -34.50
C SER A 13 -13.10 -9.45 -33.93
N TRP A 14 -13.96 -8.90 -33.05
CA TRP A 14 -13.73 -7.59 -32.46
C TRP A 14 -12.49 -7.56 -31.54
N SER A 15 -12.30 -8.60 -30.73
CA SER A 15 -11.10 -8.72 -29.88
C SER A 15 -9.81 -8.90 -30.69
N MET A 16 -9.86 -9.62 -31.83
CA MET A 16 -8.71 -9.80 -32.71
C MET A 16 -8.34 -8.50 -33.41
N GLU A 17 -9.32 -7.74 -33.88
CA GLU A 17 -9.11 -6.43 -34.49
C GLU A 17 -8.45 -5.46 -33.50
N ASN A 18 -8.99 -5.32 -32.29
CA ASN A 18 -8.38 -4.50 -31.23
C ASN A 18 -6.98 -4.98 -30.83
N SER A 19 -6.76 -6.30 -30.78
CA SER A 19 -5.45 -6.87 -30.48
C SER A 19 -4.42 -6.54 -31.57
N LEU A 20 -4.83 -6.56 -32.84
CA LEU A 20 -3.98 -6.21 -33.97
C LEU A 20 -3.63 -4.71 -33.95
N GLU A 21 -4.62 -3.84 -33.80
CA GLU A 21 -4.40 -2.39 -33.68
C GLU A 21 -3.47 -2.05 -32.51
N THR A 22 -3.66 -2.73 -31.37
CA THR A 22 -2.79 -2.55 -30.20
C THR A 22 -1.36 -3.02 -30.51
N ALA A 23 -1.19 -4.18 -31.15
CA ALA A 23 0.11 -4.70 -31.53
C ALA A 23 0.85 -3.75 -32.49
N ASP A 24 0.17 -3.24 -33.51
CA ASP A 24 0.75 -2.28 -34.46
C ASP A 24 1.12 -0.96 -33.76
N SER A 25 0.28 -0.46 -32.86
CA SER A 25 0.60 0.74 -32.06
C SER A 25 1.82 0.52 -31.14
N MET A 26 2.01 -0.69 -30.63
CA MET A 26 3.17 -1.07 -29.82
C MET A 26 4.43 -1.18 -30.68
N LEU A 27 4.33 -1.77 -31.87
CA LEU A 27 5.43 -1.83 -32.83
C LEU A 27 5.89 -0.43 -33.25
N ALA A 28 4.95 0.48 -33.55
CA ALA A 28 5.25 1.88 -33.89
C ALA A 28 5.96 2.65 -32.76
N LYS A 29 5.67 2.31 -31.50
CA LYS A 29 6.36 2.87 -30.31
C LYS A 29 7.73 2.26 -30.03
N GLY A 30 8.16 1.27 -30.81
CA GLY A 30 9.46 0.61 -30.62
C GLY A 30 9.49 -0.42 -29.48
N TYR A 31 8.35 -1.03 -29.14
CA TYR A 31 8.32 -2.12 -28.15
C TYR A 31 9.31 -3.28 -28.40
N PRO A 32 9.62 -3.73 -29.63
CA PRO A 32 10.62 -4.78 -29.85
C PRO A 32 12.08 -4.33 -29.60
N SER A 33 12.32 -3.14 -29.04
CA SER A 33 13.66 -2.66 -28.69
C SER A 33 14.29 -3.44 -27.52
N LYS A 34 15.62 -3.58 -27.58
CA LYS A 34 16.46 -4.27 -26.60
C LYS A 34 16.59 -3.51 -25.27
N ASN A 35 16.54 -2.18 -25.31
CA ASN A 35 16.69 -1.32 -24.13
C ASN A 35 15.32 -0.85 -23.65
N ARG A 36 14.88 -1.37 -22.50
CA ARG A 36 13.60 -1.00 -21.88
C ARG A 36 13.85 -0.34 -20.52
N ILE A 37 13.03 0.66 -20.20
CA ILE A 37 13.03 1.31 -18.89
C ILE A 37 11.69 0.99 -18.23
N SER A 38 11.73 0.55 -16.98
CA SER A 38 10.51 0.32 -16.21
C SER A 38 9.96 1.65 -15.70
N TYR A 39 8.68 1.91 -15.96
CA TYR A 39 7.96 3.02 -15.36
C TYR A 39 7.17 2.53 -14.15
N SER A 40 7.49 3.06 -12.97
CA SER A 40 6.65 2.94 -11.77
C SER A 40 6.06 4.30 -11.41
N ARG A 41 4.74 4.35 -11.20
CA ARG A 41 4.06 5.58 -10.74
C ARG A 41 4.49 5.95 -9.31
N ASN A 42 4.75 4.95 -8.47
CA ASN A 42 5.16 5.14 -7.09
C ASN A 42 6.68 5.37 -7.03
N ARG A 43 7.06 6.44 -6.33
CA ARG A 43 8.44 6.83 -6.07
C ARG A 43 8.63 6.97 -4.56
N PHE A 44 9.80 6.58 -4.07
CA PHE A 44 10.16 6.72 -2.67
C PHE A 44 10.26 8.21 -2.32
N ASN A 45 9.38 8.67 -1.44
CA ASN A 45 9.33 10.07 -1.03
C ASN A 45 9.97 10.27 0.34
N LYS A 46 10.36 11.52 0.64
CA LYS A 46 10.84 11.91 1.99
C LYS A 46 9.85 11.53 3.09
N ARG A 47 8.54 11.52 2.81
CA ARG A 47 7.49 11.09 3.74
C ARG A 47 7.62 9.63 4.13
N ASP A 48 7.93 8.76 3.15
CA ASP A 48 8.10 7.32 3.39
C ASP A 48 9.33 7.08 4.26
N LEU A 49 10.43 7.81 3.99
CA LEU A 49 11.63 7.77 4.82
C LEU A 49 11.34 8.21 6.27
N THR A 50 10.61 9.31 6.47
CA THR A 50 10.26 9.78 7.82
C THR A 50 9.42 8.77 8.59
N MET A 51 8.51 8.05 7.92
CA MET A 51 7.68 7.02 8.57
C MET A 51 8.50 5.78 8.95
N ILE A 52 9.44 5.38 8.09
CA ILE A 52 10.36 4.28 8.39
C ILE A 52 11.26 4.62 9.59
N ILE A 53 11.81 5.84 9.64
CA ILE A 53 12.64 6.29 10.76
C ILE A 53 11.82 6.30 12.06
N LEU A 54 10.60 6.86 12.02
CA LEU A 54 9.70 6.87 13.18
C LEU A 54 9.42 5.46 13.69
N PHE A 55 9.11 4.52 12.79
CA PHE A 55 8.88 3.13 13.14
C PHE A 55 10.12 2.49 13.77
N LEU A 56 11.30 2.69 13.18
CA LEU A 56 12.56 2.17 13.70
C LEU A 56 12.86 2.69 15.11
N VAL A 57 12.60 3.97 15.38
CA VAL A 57 12.77 4.55 16.72
C VAL A 57 11.83 3.86 17.72
N ILE A 58 10.54 3.76 17.42
CA ILE A 58 9.55 3.11 18.31
C ILE A 58 9.93 1.64 18.54
N PHE A 59 10.33 0.93 17.48
CA PHE A 59 10.76 -0.46 17.55
C PHE A 59 12.02 -0.64 18.41
N SER A 60 13.03 0.22 18.25
CA SER A 60 14.25 0.17 19.07
C SER A 60 13.99 0.46 20.55
N LEU A 61 13.06 1.37 20.85
CA LEU A 61 12.60 1.64 22.22
C LEU A 61 11.90 0.42 22.82
N HIS A 62 10.98 -0.19 22.06
CA HIS A 62 10.29 -1.41 22.50
C HIS A 62 11.29 -2.54 22.78
N LEU A 63 12.27 -2.73 21.90
CA LEU A 63 13.30 -3.76 22.05
C LEU A 63 14.16 -3.52 23.30
N SER A 64 14.47 -2.27 23.61
CA SER A 64 15.20 -1.90 24.83
C SER A 64 14.43 -2.30 26.10
N PHE A 65 13.10 -2.10 26.13
CA PHE A 65 12.27 -2.54 27.25
C PHE A 65 12.15 -4.06 27.33
N ALA A 66 12.10 -4.75 26.18
CA ALA A 66 12.07 -6.20 26.13
C ALA A 66 13.35 -6.83 26.72
N PHE A 67 14.53 -6.31 26.33
CA PHE A 67 15.81 -6.73 26.92
C PHE A 67 15.97 -6.34 28.39
N GLY A 68 15.30 -5.27 28.84
CA GLY A 68 15.20 -4.88 30.25
C GLY A 68 14.44 -5.89 31.14
N GLY A 69 13.93 -6.99 30.57
CA GLY A 69 13.28 -8.07 31.32
C GLY A 69 11.76 -7.95 31.41
N ALA A 70 11.14 -6.99 30.72
CA ALA A 70 9.69 -6.80 30.72
C ALA A 70 8.90 -8.03 30.19
N VAL A 71 9.53 -8.83 29.34
CA VAL A 71 8.92 -9.99 28.65
C VAL A 71 9.35 -11.32 29.29
N LYS A 72 9.86 -11.32 30.52
CA LYS A 72 10.20 -12.57 31.22
C LYS A 72 8.94 -13.30 31.67
N PHE A 73 8.63 -14.41 31.01
CA PHE A 73 7.48 -15.25 31.32
C PHE A 73 7.93 -16.66 31.68
N SER A 74 7.52 -17.16 32.84
CA SER A 74 7.76 -18.54 33.25
C SER A 74 6.53 -19.39 33.00
N TYR A 75 6.70 -20.45 32.21
CA TYR A 75 5.62 -21.32 31.75
C TYR A 75 5.38 -22.53 32.69
N TYR A 76 6.40 -23.01 33.41
CA TYR A 76 6.33 -24.18 34.31
C TYR A 76 7.16 -23.93 35.58
N PRO A 77 6.79 -24.45 36.77
CA PRO A 77 5.58 -25.20 37.13
C PRO A 77 4.33 -24.33 37.35
N PHE A 78 4.51 -23.01 37.43
CA PHE A 78 3.41 -22.06 37.54
C PHE A 78 3.49 -21.04 36.42
N LEU A 79 2.33 -20.69 35.86
CA LEU A 79 2.20 -19.62 34.87
C LEU A 79 2.43 -18.28 35.60
N LYS A 80 3.69 -17.83 35.64
CA LYS A 80 4.09 -16.60 36.32
C LYS A 80 4.71 -15.64 35.33
N TRP A 81 4.07 -14.49 35.17
CA TRP A 81 4.66 -13.38 34.46
C TRP A 81 5.68 -12.69 35.38
N GLN A 82 6.92 -13.18 35.38
CA GLN A 82 8.02 -12.65 36.20
C GLN A 82 8.41 -11.22 35.82
N GLY A 83 8.01 -10.76 34.61
CA GLY A 83 8.05 -9.35 34.26
C GLY A 83 7.41 -8.46 35.34
N LEU A 84 6.28 -8.90 35.94
CA LEU A 84 5.54 -8.17 36.98
C LEU A 84 6.30 -7.98 38.30
N GLU A 85 7.25 -8.86 38.62
CA GLU A 85 8.06 -8.76 39.84
C GLU A 85 9.23 -7.77 39.67
N GLY A 86 9.54 -7.39 38.43
CA GLY A 86 10.49 -6.32 38.12
C GLY A 86 9.90 -4.90 38.21
N ASN A 87 10.72 -3.89 37.92
CA ASN A 87 10.32 -2.48 37.93
C ASN A 87 9.06 -2.23 37.08
N SER A 88 7.91 -1.98 37.74
CA SER A 88 6.61 -1.81 37.09
C SER A 88 6.60 -0.71 36.03
N PHE A 89 7.44 0.32 36.18
CA PHE A 89 7.56 1.39 35.17
C PHE A 89 8.03 0.87 33.81
N ILE A 90 8.96 -0.10 33.78
CA ILE A 90 9.49 -0.69 32.53
C ILE A 90 8.42 -1.54 31.83
N LEU A 91 7.55 -2.19 32.60
CA LEU A 91 6.43 -2.96 32.06
C LEU A 91 5.37 -2.06 31.44
N PHE A 92 4.95 -1.02 32.16
CA PHE A 92 3.98 -0.06 31.64
C PHE A 92 4.52 0.60 30.36
N SER A 93 5.80 0.98 30.33
CA SER A 93 6.41 1.53 29.11
C SER A 93 6.52 0.50 27.98
N ALA A 94 6.79 -0.78 28.27
CA ALA A 94 6.79 -1.85 27.27
C ALA A 94 5.40 -2.06 26.66
N ILE A 95 4.35 -2.09 27.47
CA ILE A 95 2.96 -2.23 27.02
C ILE A 95 2.55 -1.02 26.18
N ILE A 96 2.85 0.20 26.64
CA ILE A 96 2.53 1.43 25.90
C ILE A 96 3.25 1.45 24.54
N SER A 97 4.55 1.15 24.52
CA SER A 97 5.31 1.11 23.27
C SER A 97 4.76 0.07 22.27
N LEU A 98 4.31 -1.09 22.77
CA LEU A 98 3.65 -2.11 21.95
C LEU A 98 2.32 -1.61 21.37
N ILE A 99 1.48 -0.97 22.19
CA ILE A 99 0.20 -0.39 21.74
C ILE A 99 0.45 0.66 20.66
N VAL A 100 1.41 1.56 20.89
CA VAL A 100 1.77 2.60 19.91
C VAL A 100 2.26 1.99 18.60
N MET A 101 3.08 0.94 18.66
CA MET A 101 3.57 0.25 17.47
C MET A 101 2.43 -0.42 16.68
N LEU A 102 1.47 -1.03 17.37
CA LEU A 102 0.31 -1.68 16.75
C LEU A 102 -0.67 -0.66 16.14
N LEU A 103 -0.80 0.52 16.73
CA LEU A 103 -1.67 1.58 16.23
C LEU A 103 -1.09 2.34 15.02
N LEU A 104 0.24 2.34 14.85
CA LEU A 104 0.92 3.03 13.75
C LEU A 104 0.35 2.70 12.34
N PRO A 105 0.17 1.43 11.93
CA PRO A 105 -0.39 1.12 10.60
C PRO A 105 -1.81 1.67 10.41
N ILE A 106 -2.64 1.61 11.45
CA ILE A 106 -4.02 2.13 11.41
C ILE A 106 -4.01 3.65 11.22
N LEU A 107 -3.14 4.36 11.94
CA LEU A 107 -2.98 5.80 11.80
C LEU A 107 -2.48 6.19 10.39
N LEU A 108 -1.53 5.42 9.85
CA LEU A 108 -0.99 5.64 8.51
C LEU A 108 -2.07 5.45 7.42
N ASP A 109 -2.86 4.39 7.53
CA ASP A 109 -3.94 4.11 6.59
C ASP A 109 -5.04 5.17 6.66
N MET A 110 -5.40 5.62 7.86
CA MET A 110 -6.36 6.70 8.06
C MET A 110 -5.86 8.01 7.43
N TYR A 111 -4.59 8.36 7.61
CA TYR A 111 -3.96 9.54 6.97
C TYR A 111 -3.97 9.42 5.43
N ASN A 112 -3.59 8.26 4.90
CA ASN A 112 -3.55 7.99 3.47
C ASN A 112 -4.94 8.07 2.84
N TRP A 113 -5.95 7.50 3.51
CA TRP A 113 -7.33 7.57 3.08
C TRP A 113 -7.86 9.01 3.04
N TYR A 114 -7.58 9.80 4.07
CA TYR A 114 -7.97 11.21 4.10
C TYR A 114 -7.34 12.00 2.96
N SER A 115 -6.06 11.73 2.66
CA SER A 115 -5.35 12.33 1.53
C SER A 115 -5.96 11.93 0.18
N ARG A 116 -6.28 10.64 -0.01
CA ARG A 116 -6.91 10.11 -1.23
C ARG A 116 -8.29 10.70 -1.50
N ARG A 117 -9.08 10.99 -0.45
CA ARG A 117 -10.39 11.64 -0.60
C ARG A 117 -10.33 12.96 -1.37
N LYS A 118 -9.24 13.72 -1.25
CA LYS A 118 -9.06 15.00 -1.98
C LYS A 118 -8.79 14.76 -3.47
N ILE A 119 -8.03 13.71 -3.78
CA ILE A 119 -7.69 13.33 -5.16
C ILE A 119 -8.94 12.84 -5.89
N LEU A 120 -9.72 11.95 -5.26
CA LEU A 120 -10.95 11.41 -5.83
C LEU A 120 -11.97 12.50 -6.19
N LYS A 121 -12.04 13.58 -5.40
CA LYS A 121 -12.89 14.73 -5.73
C LYS A 121 -12.44 15.46 -7.00
N ARG A 122 -11.12 15.61 -7.20
CA ARG A 122 -10.54 16.22 -8.41
C ARG A 122 -10.73 15.32 -9.63
N GLU A 123 -10.55 14.01 -9.47
CA GLU A 123 -10.78 13.03 -10.53
C GLU A 123 -12.25 13.04 -10.97
N LYS A 124 -13.21 13.03 -10.03
CA LYS A 124 -14.64 13.15 -10.36
C LYS A 124 -15.00 14.48 -11.03
N ALA A 125 -14.38 15.59 -10.62
CA ALA A 125 -14.58 16.89 -11.26
C ALA A 125 -14.04 16.89 -12.71
N SER A 126 -12.87 16.29 -12.94
CA SER A 126 -12.29 16.13 -14.27
C SER A 126 -13.13 15.20 -15.15
N GLU A 127 -13.60 14.06 -14.63
CA GLU A 127 -14.46 13.12 -15.37
C GLU A 127 -15.76 13.79 -15.84
N ASN A 128 -16.35 14.67 -15.02
CA ASN A 128 -17.51 15.45 -15.41
C ASN A 128 -17.21 16.47 -16.52
N GLN A 129 -15.99 17.01 -16.58
CA GLN A 129 -15.54 17.91 -17.66
C GLN A 129 -15.23 17.16 -18.97
N ILE A 130 -14.77 15.90 -18.88
CA ILE A 130 -14.50 15.06 -20.05
C ILE A 130 -15.81 14.76 -20.80
N LYS A 131 -16.93 14.59 -20.09
CA LYS A 131 -18.27 14.44 -20.70
C LYS A 131 -18.70 15.65 -21.53
N THR A 132 -18.14 16.84 -21.28
CA THR A 132 -18.39 18.06 -22.08
C THR A 132 -17.40 18.28 -23.23
N GLY A 133 -16.50 17.32 -23.50
CA GLY A 133 -15.77 17.24 -24.75
C GLY A 133 -14.90 18.44 -25.08
N ILE A 134 -13.90 18.75 -24.23
CA ILE A 134 -12.59 19.36 -24.55
C ILE A 134 -11.88 19.54 -23.19
N ILE A 135 -10.73 18.89 -23.01
CA ILE A 135 -9.85 19.15 -21.86
C ILE A 135 -8.79 20.13 -22.35
N ILE A 136 -8.91 21.41 -21.96
CA ILE A 136 -7.82 22.38 -22.07
C ILE A 136 -6.89 22.09 -20.90
N TYR A 137 -5.72 21.53 -21.19
CA TYR A 137 -4.61 21.58 -20.24
C TYR A 137 -4.02 22.99 -20.38
N GLU A 138 -4.23 23.84 -19.38
CA GLU A 138 -3.30 24.95 -19.09
C GLU A 138 -1.98 24.39 -18.55
#